data_AF-A0A2B4SJ63-F1
#
_entry.id   AF-A0A2B4SJ63-F1
#
_cell.length_a   1.000
_cell.length_b   1.000
_cell.length_c   1.000
_cell.angle_alpha   90.00
_cell.angle_beta   90.00
_cell.angle_gamma   90.00
#
_symmetry.space_group_name_H-M   'P 1'
#
loop_
_entity.id
_entity.type
_entity.pdbx_description
1 polymer ?
#
loop_
_entity_poly.entity_id
_entity_poly.type
_entity_poly.pdbx_seq_one_letter_code
_entity_poly.pdbx_strand_id
1 'polypeptide(L)'
;MFAKDTASSLSSGAVLFVFYLILYSTGFVRIELKFDDHDRRLDIVEEVVALMKHKIARENLNSNEDFRKHANFLHQRFPRSASQMASSSNETANVRGLLENIVTLSMKICQRKGKHGNFCPAGPPGPRGGTGPKGEKGNRGRVGKRGVQGMMGPPGRGGKQGPPGIRGEKGIKGEIGTPGIPGIKGEPGESISTPKVAISSSQITVKEFDTVSLTCTASGNPKPHLSWSKTTGSLPRNRMKTTADGVMQIHGVLAEDSGTYKCVGSNVLGNDEKITQVVVQTSPKISLRAGPSYVAVGKTIKLPKCTVASFPAADIVWKKISIPDSHPRMRDIRNGQLSIINTHKKDSGFYQCKATNTIGVAVAITHLIVVDDPVITTRPPPQLSVNTGRNVSLRCEARGEPTPKVSWLRENSILPLGRSHVSINGTLNLWKVNSQDSGKYICVASSAGVSTTSTSVQLTVLTAQACTPVGVADINKISDARMSSSSHYISYYAYYGRLNGSRGGGGWCAETKTNRADYLQIDMGEVYSVCAVATQGKLTGSYVKSYKLQLSIDGIQWMVYKESNKDKIFGRNTDKNTIVQHVVRSPARARFIRLYPVTYSNYPCMRVEIFVRTE
;
A
#
# COMPACT_ATOMS: atom_id res chain seq x y z
N MET A 1 30.68 12.53 5.09
CA MET A 1 31.02 11.41 4.18
C MET A 1 29.84 10.44 4.23
N PHE A 2 29.39 9.96 3.08
CA PHE A 2 28.04 9.49 2.75
C PHE A 2 27.54 8.22 3.48
N ALA A 3 26.22 8.15 3.70
CA ALA A 3 25.41 7.00 3.30
C ALA A 3 23.98 7.47 2.92
N LYS A 4 23.68 7.36 1.63
CA LYS A 4 22.36 7.45 0.99
C LYS A 4 21.86 6.00 0.86
N ASP A 5 20.57 5.75 1.02
CA ASP A 5 19.77 4.72 0.31
C ASP A 5 18.28 4.97 0.63
N THR A 6 17.51 5.58 -0.28
CA THR A 6 16.58 4.94 -1.25
C THR A 6 15.50 4.06 -0.62
N ALA A 7 14.37 4.69 -0.26
CA ALA A 7 13.08 4.01 -0.09
C ALA A 7 12.40 3.89 -1.46
N SER A 8 12.61 2.77 -2.15
CA SER A 8 11.81 2.35 -3.30
C SER A 8 10.57 1.58 -2.81
N SER A 9 9.51 1.65 -3.62
CA SER A 9 8.19 1.08 -3.37
C SER A 9 8.22 -0.32 -2.72
N LEU A 10 7.55 -0.47 -1.58
CA LEU A 10 7.30 -1.78 -1.01
C LEU A 10 6.38 -2.57 -1.95
N SER A 11 6.88 -3.70 -2.45
CA SER A 11 6.02 -4.71 -3.07
C SER A 11 5.20 -5.43 -1.99
N SER A 12 4.01 -5.89 -2.36
CA SER A 12 2.96 -6.43 -1.48
C SER A 12 3.42 -7.55 -0.53
N GLY A 13 4.53 -8.24 -0.83
CA GLY A 13 5.11 -9.29 0.02
C GLY A 13 5.96 -8.79 1.20
N ALA A 14 6.60 -7.61 1.09
CA ALA A 14 7.45 -7.07 2.15
C ALA A 14 6.64 -6.54 3.35
N VAL A 15 5.44 -6.03 3.08
CA VAL A 15 4.49 -5.57 4.11
C VAL A 15 3.96 -6.74 4.94
N LEU A 16 3.70 -7.89 4.30
CA LEU A 16 3.23 -9.11 4.96
C LEU A 16 4.23 -9.68 5.97
N PHE A 17 5.54 -9.56 5.72
CA PHE A 17 6.58 -10.04 6.64
C PHE A 17 6.77 -9.12 7.86
N VAL A 18 6.59 -7.80 7.68
CA VAL A 18 6.57 -6.82 8.76
C VAL A 18 5.34 -7.00 9.67
N PHE A 19 4.17 -7.32 9.09
CA PHE A 19 2.96 -7.65 9.85
C PHE A 19 3.12 -8.93 10.70
N TYR A 20 3.83 -9.94 10.19
CA TYR A 20 4.06 -11.21 10.91
C TYR A 20 5.00 -11.04 12.12
N LEU A 21 6.01 -10.17 12.04
CA LEU A 21 6.93 -9.86 13.14
C LEU A 21 6.31 -8.96 14.23
N ILE A 22 5.39 -8.06 13.87
CA ILE A 22 4.75 -7.14 14.83
C ILE A 22 3.64 -7.81 15.64
N LEU A 23 2.89 -8.76 15.04
CA LEU A 23 1.82 -9.51 15.72
C LEU A 23 2.32 -10.48 16.81
N TYR A 24 3.62 -10.82 16.82
CA TYR A 24 4.18 -11.78 17.76
C TYR A 24 4.70 -11.19 19.08
N SER A 25 4.61 -9.87 19.32
CA SER A 25 5.23 -9.28 20.53
C SER A 25 4.42 -8.27 21.35
N THR A 26 3.31 -7.68 20.87
CA THR A 26 2.53 -6.77 21.72
C THR A 26 1.04 -6.81 21.39
N GLY A 27 0.21 -7.02 22.41
CA GLY A 27 -1.25 -6.92 22.30
C GLY A 27 -1.66 -5.53 21.80
N PHE A 28 -2.51 -5.53 20.76
CA PHE A 28 -3.21 -4.41 20.12
C PHE A 28 -2.45 -3.09 19.95
N VAL A 29 -2.01 -2.83 18.71
CA VAL A 29 -1.69 -1.48 18.21
C VAL A 29 -2.70 -1.09 17.14
N ARG A 30 -3.30 0.10 17.26
CA ARG A 30 -4.10 0.72 16.18
C ARG A 30 -3.14 1.41 15.22
N ILE A 31 -3.06 0.91 13.97
CA ILE A 31 -2.23 1.50 12.92
C ILE A 31 -3.18 2.06 11.85
N GLU A 32 -3.06 3.37 11.56
CA GLU A 32 -3.74 4.01 10.43
C GLU A 32 -2.78 4.07 9.23
N LEU A 33 -3.07 3.29 8.19
CA LEU A 33 -2.31 3.28 6.95
C LEU A 33 -3.03 4.15 5.91
N LYS A 34 -2.33 5.17 5.41
CA LYS A 34 -2.83 6.06 4.35
C LYS A 34 -2.39 5.51 2.99
N PHE A 35 -3.25 4.71 2.36
CA PHE A 35 -3.06 4.25 0.98
C PHE A 35 -3.61 5.28 -0.01
N ASP A 36 -2.84 5.53 -1.06
CA ASP A 36 -3.03 6.60 -2.05
C ASP A 36 -4.15 6.33 -3.09
N ASP A 37 -4.80 5.17 -3.00
CA ASP A 37 -5.88 4.76 -3.91
C ASP A 37 -6.99 4.02 -3.12
N HIS A 38 -8.25 4.37 -3.40
CA HIS A 38 -9.41 3.95 -2.60
C HIS A 38 -10.00 2.62 -3.08
N ASP A 39 -9.84 2.27 -4.36
CA ASP A 39 -10.49 1.09 -4.96
C ASP A 39 -9.81 -0.23 -4.58
N ARG A 40 -8.49 -0.22 -4.32
CA ARG A 40 -7.74 -1.43 -3.87
C ARG A 40 -7.95 -1.78 -2.38
N ARG A 41 -8.73 -0.99 -1.63
CA ARG A 41 -8.92 -1.16 -0.18
C ARG A 41 -9.87 -2.29 0.21
N LEU A 42 -10.87 -2.59 -0.63
CA LEU A 42 -11.93 -3.54 -0.28
C LEU A 42 -11.62 -4.97 -0.75
N ASP A 43 -11.16 -5.13 -1.99
CA ASP A 43 -10.94 -6.46 -2.58
C ASP A 43 -9.87 -7.27 -1.82
N ILE A 44 -8.77 -6.62 -1.41
CA ILE A 44 -7.67 -7.29 -0.69
C ILE A 44 -8.10 -7.68 0.73
N VAL A 45 -8.91 -6.86 1.39
CA VAL A 45 -9.38 -7.14 2.76
C VAL A 45 -10.43 -8.25 2.75
N GLU A 46 -11.33 -8.28 1.77
CA GLU A 46 -12.31 -9.35 1.62
C GLU A 46 -11.67 -10.69 1.24
N GLU A 47 -10.65 -10.68 0.37
CA GLU A 47 -9.90 -11.89 -0.03
C GLU A 47 -9.09 -12.48 1.14
N VAL A 48 -8.47 -11.63 1.96
CA VAL A 48 -7.73 -12.04 3.17
C VAL A 48 -8.66 -12.61 4.26
N VAL A 49 -9.85 -12.03 4.43
CA VAL A 49 -10.87 -12.55 5.37
C VAL A 49 -11.45 -13.88 4.88
N ALA A 50 -11.62 -14.07 3.57
CA ALA A 50 -12.08 -15.33 2.99
C ALA A 50 -11.04 -16.46 3.16
N LEU A 51 -9.75 -16.17 2.95
CA LEU A 51 -8.64 -17.11 3.14
C LEU A 51 -8.48 -17.55 4.60
N MET A 52 -8.64 -16.62 5.55
CA MET A 52 -8.58 -16.95 6.98
C MET A 52 -9.76 -17.82 7.44
N LYS A 53 -10.98 -17.52 7.00
CA LYS A 53 -12.18 -18.31 7.34
C LYS A 53 -12.11 -19.74 6.79
N HIS A 54 -11.59 -19.90 5.57
CA HIS A 54 -11.46 -21.21 4.93
C HIS A 54 -10.40 -22.10 5.60
N LYS A 55 -9.35 -21.53 6.19
CA LYS A 55 -8.27 -22.30 6.85
C LYS A 55 -8.62 -22.70 8.29
N ILE A 56 -9.33 -21.84 9.01
CA ILE A 56 -9.84 -22.13 10.37
C ILE A 56 -10.92 -23.22 10.34
N ALA A 57 -11.77 -23.24 9.31
CA ALA A 57 -12.83 -24.26 9.15
C ALA A 57 -12.31 -25.66 8.78
N ARG A 58 -11.07 -25.78 8.27
CA ARG A 58 -10.51 -27.06 7.79
C ARG A 58 -9.79 -27.89 8.85
N GLU A 59 -9.34 -27.30 9.96
CA GLU A 59 -8.44 -27.98 10.90
C GLU A 59 -8.97 -28.16 12.33
N ASN A 60 -10.16 -27.64 12.66
CA ASN A 60 -10.86 -27.90 13.94
C ASN A 60 -9.95 -27.82 15.20
N LEU A 61 -9.03 -26.86 15.21
CA LEU A 61 -8.03 -26.69 16.27
C LEU A 61 -8.63 -25.91 17.44
N ASN A 62 -8.96 -26.62 18.53
CA ASN A 62 -9.61 -26.03 19.71
C ASN A 62 -8.70 -25.91 20.95
N SER A 63 -7.38 -26.11 20.87
CA SER A 63 -6.53 -25.83 22.04
C SER A 63 -5.09 -25.42 21.72
N ASN A 64 -4.51 -24.60 22.61
CA ASN A 64 -3.17 -24.00 22.52
C ASN A 64 -2.02 -25.00 22.74
N GLU A 65 -2.29 -26.25 23.14
CA GLU A 65 -1.25 -27.18 23.58
C GLU A 65 -0.65 -28.02 22.43
N ASP A 66 -1.40 -28.22 21.35
CA ASP A 66 -0.92 -28.97 20.17
C ASP A 66 0.03 -28.16 19.26
N PHE A 67 -0.07 -26.82 19.30
CA PHE A 67 0.79 -25.93 18.51
C PHE A 67 2.28 -25.99 18.92
N ARG A 68 2.55 -26.28 20.20
CA ARG A 68 3.91 -26.30 20.75
C ARG A 68 4.71 -27.53 20.33
N LYS A 69 4.04 -28.67 20.08
CA LYS A 69 4.69 -29.92 19.68
C LYS A 69 5.09 -29.90 18.20
N HIS A 70 4.34 -29.23 17.33
CA HIS A 70 4.63 -29.17 15.90
C HIS A 70 5.81 -28.26 15.55
N ALA A 71 6.01 -27.17 16.30
CA ALA A 71 7.12 -26.23 16.08
C ALA A 71 8.52 -26.86 16.30
N ASN A 72 8.62 -27.86 17.19
CA ASN A 72 9.89 -28.53 17.49
C ASN A 72 10.31 -29.55 16.41
N PHE A 73 9.38 -30.02 15.57
CA PHE A 73 9.68 -31.00 14.51
C PHE A 73 10.35 -30.36 13.28
N LEU A 74 10.09 -29.07 13.02
CA LEU A 74 10.59 -28.36 11.83
C LEU A 74 12.02 -27.82 11.96
N HIS A 75 12.59 -27.78 13.17
CA HIS A 75 13.95 -27.26 13.39
C HIS A 75 15.07 -28.30 13.13
N GLN A 76 14.73 -29.59 12.97
CA GLN A 76 15.72 -30.67 12.92
C GLN A 76 16.12 -31.13 11.50
N ARG A 77 15.49 -30.66 10.41
CA ARG A 77 15.62 -31.34 9.09
C ARG A 77 16.53 -30.70 8.04
N PHE A 78 17.23 -29.59 8.28
CA PHE A 78 18.06 -28.99 7.19
C PHE A 78 19.42 -28.42 7.65
N PRO A 79 20.49 -29.23 7.64
CA PRO A 79 21.88 -28.77 7.61
C PRO A 79 22.39 -28.51 6.18
N ARG A 80 23.40 -27.64 6.11
CA ARG A 80 24.09 -27.13 4.90
C ARG A 80 25.00 -28.18 4.22
N SER A 81 24.95 -28.28 2.90
CA SER A 81 26.11 -28.24 1.96
C SER A 81 25.60 -28.33 0.50
N ALA A 82 25.94 -27.33 -0.32
CA ALA A 82 26.82 -27.44 -1.51
C ALA A 82 26.29 -28.41 -2.59
N SER A 83 26.18 -28.11 -3.86
CA SER A 83 26.68 -27.06 -4.75
C SER A 83 26.21 -27.47 -6.16
N GLN A 84 26.28 -26.56 -7.14
CA GLN A 84 25.99 -26.78 -8.57
C GLN A 84 24.51 -26.70 -8.96
N MET A 85 24.08 -25.47 -9.29
CA MET A 85 23.82 -25.13 -10.69
C MET A 85 23.67 -23.62 -10.82
N ALA A 86 24.51 -23.05 -11.68
CA ALA A 86 24.63 -21.63 -11.91
C ALA A 86 23.56 -21.12 -12.89
N SER A 87 22.98 -19.94 -12.63
CA SER A 87 23.16 -18.76 -13.50
C SER A 87 22.32 -17.56 -13.05
N SER A 88 23.02 -16.41 -12.88
CA SER A 88 22.52 -15.03 -12.74
C SER A 88 21.70 -14.70 -11.47
N SER A 89 21.83 -13.58 -10.76
CA SER A 89 22.76 -12.44 -10.78
C SER A 89 22.46 -11.57 -9.56
N ASN A 90 23.43 -11.45 -8.65
CA ASN A 90 23.83 -10.26 -7.89
C ASN A 90 22.84 -9.29 -7.18
N GLU A 91 21.71 -9.73 -6.61
CA GLU A 91 20.94 -8.94 -5.61
C GLU A 91 20.89 -9.55 -4.20
N THR A 92 21.30 -10.80 -4.02
CA THR A 92 21.17 -11.54 -2.75
C THR A 92 22.32 -11.31 -1.76
N ALA A 93 23.47 -10.80 -2.21
CA ALA A 93 24.64 -10.58 -1.35
C ALA A 93 24.49 -9.35 -0.43
N ASN A 94 23.70 -8.34 -0.83
CA ASN A 94 23.60 -7.08 -0.10
C ASN A 94 22.55 -7.12 1.03
N VAL A 95 21.49 -7.92 0.87
CA VAL A 95 20.44 -8.12 1.88
C VAL A 95 20.96 -8.88 3.10
N ARG A 96 21.89 -9.82 2.89
CA ARG A 96 22.51 -10.61 3.96
C ARG A 96 23.37 -9.76 4.91
N GLY A 97 24.13 -8.80 4.37
CA GLY A 97 24.96 -7.88 5.17
C GLY A 97 24.15 -6.85 5.96
N LEU A 98 22.98 -6.46 5.46
CA LEU A 98 22.09 -5.52 6.14
C LEU A 98 21.34 -6.17 7.33
N LEU A 99 20.97 -7.46 7.19
CA LEU A 99 20.39 -8.28 8.25
C LEU A 99 21.35 -8.55 9.41
N GLU A 100 22.63 -8.84 9.13
CA GLU A 100 23.64 -9.07 10.17
C GLU A 100 23.94 -7.79 10.99
N ASN A 101 23.91 -6.61 10.36
CA ASN A 101 24.15 -5.33 11.04
C ASN A 101 22.99 -4.91 11.97
N ILE A 102 21.72 -5.15 11.58
CA ILE A 102 20.54 -4.82 12.40
C ILE A 102 20.43 -5.73 13.62
N VAL A 103 20.71 -7.03 13.46
CA VAL A 103 20.74 -8.00 14.57
C VAL A 103 21.87 -7.63 15.56
N THR A 104 23.05 -7.26 15.06
CA THR A 104 24.18 -6.86 15.90
C THR A 104 23.95 -5.55 16.67
N LEU A 105 23.22 -4.58 16.07
CA LEU A 105 22.86 -3.33 16.73
C LEU A 105 21.80 -3.54 17.81
N SER A 106 20.85 -4.45 17.59
CA SER A 106 19.78 -4.78 18.54
C SER A 106 20.27 -5.59 19.76
N MET A 107 21.32 -6.41 19.62
CA MET A 107 21.92 -7.14 20.74
C MET A 107 22.82 -6.29 21.66
N LYS A 108 23.32 -5.13 21.20
CA LYS A 108 24.14 -4.23 22.03
C LYS A 108 23.34 -3.37 23.02
N ILE A 109 22.02 -3.23 22.81
CA ILE A 109 21.15 -2.42 23.67
C ILE A 109 20.78 -3.17 24.97
N CYS A 110 20.92 -4.50 25.02
CA CYS A 110 20.57 -5.34 26.17
C CYS A 110 21.77 -5.86 26.99
N GLN A 111 22.93 -5.20 26.95
CA GLN A 111 24.09 -5.63 27.75
C GLN A 111 24.71 -4.48 28.56
N ARG A 112 24.16 -4.22 29.74
CA ARG A 112 24.94 -3.67 30.86
C ARG A 112 24.77 -4.57 32.09
N LYS A 113 25.87 -5.19 32.51
CA LYS A 113 25.95 -6.15 33.62
C LYS A 113 25.54 -5.49 34.95
N GLY A 114 24.50 -6.02 35.58
CA GLY A 114 24.22 -5.88 37.02
C GLY A 114 24.08 -7.27 37.63
N LYS A 115 24.65 -7.49 38.82
CA LYS A 115 24.60 -8.77 39.55
C LYS A 115 23.13 -9.05 39.93
N HIS A 116 22.63 -10.24 39.55
CA HIS A 116 21.25 -10.76 39.70
C HIS A 116 20.30 -10.54 38.50
N GLY A 117 20.48 -11.35 37.44
CA GLY A 117 19.41 -11.77 36.51
C GLY A 117 18.87 -10.73 35.50
N ASN A 118 18.63 -11.17 34.26
CA ASN A 118 18.00 -10.34 33.22
C ASN A 118 16.54 -9.99 33.59
N PHE A 119 16.27 -8.74 33.95
CA PHE A 119 14.91 -8.18 34.03
C PHE A 119 14.86 -6.83 33.32
N CYS A 120 13.86 -6.63 32.46
CA CYS A 120 13.43 -5.30 32.03
C CYS A 120 12.65 -4.67 33.21
N PRO A 121 12.84 -3.39 33.56
CA PRO A 121 11.99 -2.77 34.56
C PRO A 121 10.56 -2.69 34.02
N ALA A 122 9.60 -3.15 34.82
CA ALA A 122 8.18 -2.91 34.54
C ALA A 122 7.93 -1.40 34.55
N GLY A 123 7.20 -0.90 33.54
CA GLY A 123 6.75 0.49 33.53
C GLY A 123 5.88 0.80 34.75
N PRO A 124 5.79 2.08 35.17
CA PRO A 124 4.97 2.46 36.32
C PRO A 124 3.51 2.02 36.12
N PRO A 125 2.81 1.53 37.16
CA PRO A 125 1.42 1.13 37.07
C PRO A 125 0.56 2.27 36.52
N GLY A 126 -0.32 1.96 35.57
CA GLY A 126 -1.29 2.92 35.04
C GLY A 126 -2.20 3.46 36.16
N PRO A 127 -2.76 4.68 35.98
CA PRO A 127 -3.62 5.29 36.99
C PRO A 127 -4.81 4.37 37.33
N ARG A 128 -5.13 4.28 38.62
CA ARG A 128 -6.23 3.45 39.13
C ARG A 128 -7.54 3.89 38.45
N GLY A 129 -8.17 2.97 37.72
CA GLY A 129 -9.46 3.21 37.08
C GLY A 129 -10.50 3.68 38.09
N GLY A 130 -11.32 4.66 37.69
CA GLY A 130 -12.37 5.22 38.53
C GLY A 130 -13.32 4.14 39.04
N THR A 131 -13.78 4.29 40.28
CA THR A 131 -14.69 3.35 40.93
C THR A 131 -15.97 3.22 40.11
N GLY A 132 -16.27 2.01 39.65
CA GLY A 132 -17.50 1.73 38.90
C GLY A 132 -18.75 2.07 39.71
N PRO A 133 -19.87 2.40 39.05
CA PRO A 133 -21.13 2.67 39.74
C PRO A 133 -21.53 1.47 40.61
N LYS A 134 -21.96 1.75 41.84
CA LYS A 134 -22.43 0.75 42.80
C LYS A 134 -23.60 -0.01 42.18
N GLY A 135 -23.43 -1.32 41.98
CA GLY A 135 -24.45 -2.18 41.37
C GLY A 135 -25.78 -2.10 42.12
N GLU A 136 -26.87 -2.11 41.36
CA GLU A 136 -28.22 -2.18 41.92
C GLU A 136 -28.38 -3.42 42.79
N LYS A 137 -29.04 -3.25 43.94
CA LYS A 137 -29.24 -4.29 44.94
C LYS A 137 -30.13 -5.38 44.34
N GLY A 138 -29.60 -6.59 44.19
CA GLY A 138 -30.31 -7.72 43.62
C GLY A 138 -31.62 -8.02 44.35
N ASN A 139 -32.66 -8.33 43.59
CA ASN A 139 -33.96 -8.75 44.13
C ASN A 139 -33.81 -10.06 44.91
N ARG A 140 -34.46 -10.10 46.08
CA ARG A 140 -34.48 -11.26 47.00
C ARG A 140 -35.00 -12.50 46.27
N GLY A 141 -34.23 -13.59 46.28
CA GLY A 141 -34.63 -14.86 45.67
C GLY A 141 -35.95 -15.40 46.24
N ARG A 142 -36.76 -16.04 45.40
CA ARG A 142 -37.97 -16.75 45.83
C ARG A 142 -37.59 -17.86 46.82
N VAL A 143 -38.30 -17.88 47.95
CA VAL A 143 -38.20 -18.92 48.99
C VAL A 143 -38.49 -20.29 48.36
N GLY A 144 -37.60 -21.27 48.60
CA GLY A 144 -37.77 -22.64 48.14
C GLY A 144 -39.03 -23.29 48.72
N LYS A 145 -39.72 -24.12 47.91
CA LYS A 145 -40.84 -24.91 48.39
C LYS A 145 -40.35 -25.93 49.42
N ARG A 146 -41.09 -26.05 50.53
CA ARG A 146 -40.89 -27.03 51.61
C ARG A 146 -40.91 -28.44 51.01
N GLY A 147 -39.93 -29.28 51.38
CA GLY A 147 -39.84 -30.67 50.93
C GLY A 147 -41.08 -31.47 51.31
N VAL A 148 -41.54 -32.31 50.39
CA VAL A 148 -42.60 -33.28 50.67
C VAL A 148 -42.09 -34.32 51.66
N GLN A 149 -42.86 -34.54 52.71
CA GLN A 149 -42.64 -35.57 53.73
C GLN A 149 -42.64 -36.95 53.06
N GLY A 150 -41.60 -37.75 53.30
CA GLY A 150 -41.48 -39.11 52.76
C GLY A 150 -42.65 -39.99 53.21
N MET A 151 -43.26 -40.70 52.26
CA MET A 151 -44.27 -41.71 52.59
C MET A 151 -43.59 -42.87 53.31
N MET A 152 -44.13 -43.17 54.49
CA MET A 152 -43.80 -44.28 55.37
C MET A 152 -43.98 -45.62 54.64
N GLY A 153 -42.97 -46.50 54.71
CA GLY A 153 -43.03 -47.83 54.10
C GLY A 153 -44.14 -48.70 54.70
N PRO A 154 -44.82 -49.55 53.91
CA PRO A 154 -45.82 -50.45 54.45
C PRO A 154 -45.18 -51.52 55.38
N PRO A 155 -45.84 -51.89 56.50
CA PRO A 155 -45.25 -52.71 57.56
C PRO A 155 -45.02 -54.18 57.16
N GLY A 156 -44.10 -54.82 57.89
CA GLY A 156 -43.67 -56.21 57.70
C GLY A 156 -44.75 -57.28 57.96
N ARG A 157 -44.53 -58.44 57.34
CA ARG A 157 -45.37 -59.64 57.41
C ARG A 157 -45.31 -60.33 58.79
N GLY A 158 -46.45 -60.84 59.23
CA GLY A 158 -46.62 -61.88 60.25
C GLY A 158 -48.10 -61.93 60.67
N GLY A 159 -48.78 -63.06 60.91
CA GLY A 159 -48.43 -64.47 61.00
C GLY A 159 -49.72 -65.32 61.00
N LYS A 160 -49.58 -66.62 61.22
CA LYS A 160 -50.57 -67.67 60.93
C LYS A 160 -51.77 -67.77 61.91
N GLN A 161 -52.81 -68.40 61.35
CA GLN A 161 -54.15 -68.85 61.76
C GLN A 161 -54.39 -69.39 63.20
N GLY A 162 -55.63 -69.19 63.68
CA GLY A 162 -56.28 -69.90 64.80
C GLY A 162 -57.74 -70.29 64.45
N PRO A 163 -58.39 -71.18 65.22
CA PRO A 163 -59.18 -72.32 64.70
C PRO A 163 -60.72 -72.12 64.58
N PRO A 164 -61.45 -73.08 63.97
CA PRO A 164 -62.80 -72.89 63.42
C PRO A 164 -63.96 -73.48 64.25
N GLY A 165 -65.18 -73.00 63.97
CA GLY A 165 -66.49 -73.59 64.35
C GLY A 165 -67.62 -72.63 63.96
N ILE A 166 -68.83 -73.00 63.53
CA ILE A 166 -69.58 -74.25 63.51
C ILE A 166 -70.59 -74.26 62.33
N ARG A 167 -71.10 -75.45 62.07
CA ARG A 167 -71.83 -76.00 60.92
C ARG A 167 -73.34 -75.68 60.88
N GLY A 168 -73.88 -75.58 59.66
CA GLY A 168 -75.30 -75.84 59.29
C GLY A 168 -75.51 -75.47 57.82
N GLU A 169 -76.22 -76.17 56.94
CA GLU A 169 -76.91 -77.47 56.90
C GLU A 169 -76.77 -78.03 55.47
N LYS A 170 -77.02 -79.34 55.29
CA LYS A 170 -76.80 -80.08 54.05
C LYS A 170 -78.08 -80.10 53.20
N GLY A 171 -78.04 -79.51 52.01
CA GLY A 171 -79.11 -79.60 50.99
C GLY A 171 -78.65 -80.35 49.73
N ILE A 172 -79.25 -81.52 49.51
CA ILE A 172 -79.45 -82.37 48.30
C ILE A 172 -78.47 -82.34 47.09
N LYS A 173 -78.09 -83.55 46.66
CA LYS A 173 -77.24 -83.88 45.49
C LYS A 173 -78.03 -83.72 44.19
N GLY A 174 -77.66 -82.73 43.38
CA GLY A 174 -78.15 -82.53 42.00
C GLY A 174 -77.22 -83.15 40.94
N GLU A 175 -77.79 -83.48 39.80
CA GLU A 175 -77.30 -84.36 38.72
C GLU A 175 -76.03 -83.85 38.01
N ILE A 176 -75.31 -84.78 37.35
CA ILE A 176 -74.09 -84.51 36.56
C ILE A 176 -74.43 -83.50 35.44
N GLY A 177 -73.92 -82.28 35.60
CA GLY A 177 -74.05 -81.21 34.61
C GLY A 177 -73.29 -81.52 33.32
N THR A 178 -73.89 -81.09 32.22
CA THR A 178 -73.45 -81.20 30.82
C THR A 178 -72.00 -80.77 30.58
N PRO A 179 -71.34 -81.28 29.51
CA PRO A 179 -69.95 -80.95 29.16
C PRO A 179 -69.65 -79.45 29.21
N GLY A 180 -68.51 -79.09 29.80
CA GLY A 180 -68.08 -77.70 29.97
C GLY A 180 -68.08 -76.94 28.64
N ILE A 181 -68.64 -75.73 28.69
CA ILE A 181 -68.72 -74.78 27.58
C ILE A 181 -67.30 -74.60 26.98
N PRO A 182 -67.13 -74.67 25.65
CA PRO A 182 -65.86 -74.35 25.00
C PRO A 182 -65.34 -73.01 25.51
N GLY A 183 -64.05 -72.97 25.89
CA GLY A 183 -63.42 -71.73 26.35
C GLY A 183 -63.66 -70.59 25.36
N ILE A 184 -64.00 -69.41 25.88
CA ILE A 184 -64.19 -68.20 25.08
C ILE A 184 -63.02 -68.08 24.09
N LYS A 185 -63.33 -68.02 22.80
CA LYS A 185 -62.35 -67.69 21.76
C LYS A 185 -61.71 -66.36 22.20
N GLY A 186 -60.40 -66.37 22.45
CA GLY A 186 -59.68 -65.16 22.85
C GLY A 186 -60.02 -64.01 21.89
N GLU A 187 -60.15 -62.80 22.42
CA GLU A 187 -60.42 -61.62 21.61
C GLU A 187 -59.46 -61.61 20.41
N PRO A 188 -59.95 -61.31 19.18
CA PRO A 188 -59.07 -61.21 18.02
C PRO A 188 -57.92 -60.26 18.37
N GLY A 189 -56.68 -60.76 18.33
CA GLY A 189 -55.51 -59.91 18.55
C GLY A 189 -55.60 -58.69 17.63
N GLU A 190 -55.32 -57.50 18.16
CA GLU A 190 -55.46 -56.26 17.40
C GLU A 190 -54.73 -56.38 16.04
N SER A 191 -55.44 -56.04 14.96
CA SER A 191 -54.89 -56.13 13.62
C SER A 191 -53.72 -55.14 13.49
N ILE A 192 -52.53 -55.67 13.20
CA ILE A 192 -51.34 -54.87 12.90
C ILE A 192 -51.47 -54.20 11.52
N SER A 193 -51.02 -52.96 11.39
CA SER A 193 -51.11 -52.16 10.16
C SER A 193 -49.86 -51.30 9.93
N THR A 194 -49.48 -51.12 8.67
CA THR A 194 -48.34 -50.27 8.26
C THR A 194 -48.58 -48.81 8.65
N PRO A 195 -47.50 -48.02 8.86
CA PRO A 195 -47.66 -46.62 9.22
C PRO A 195 -48.21 -45.83 8.02
N LYS A 196 -49.09 -44.88 8.29
CA LYS A 196 -49.59 -43.92 7.31
C LYS A 196 -49.41 -42.51 7.86
N VAL A 197 -48.52 -41.75 7.23
CA VAL A 197 -48.13 -40.41 7.64
C VAL A 197 -48.95 -39.36 6.89
N ALA A 198 -49.44 -38.38 7.63
CA ALA A 198 -50.11 -37.19 7.11
C ALA A 198 -49.41 -35.93 7.64
N ILE A 199 -49.35 -34.90 6.78
CA ILE A 199 -48.78 -33.60 7.12
C ILE A 199 -49.84 -32.52 6.94
N SER A 200 -49.83 -31.53 7.83
CA SER A 200 -50.84 -30.46 7.87
C SER A 200 -50.83 -29.53 6.66
N SER A 201 -49.66 -29.21 6.10
CA SER A 201 -49.50 -28.38 4.90
C SER A 201 -48.31 -28.81 4.06
N SER A 202 -48.44 -28.73 2.73
CA SER A 202 -47.35 -28.94 1.77
C SER A 202 -46.34 -27.78 1.76
N GLN A 203 -46.75 -26.57 2.15
CA GLN A 203 -45.88 -25.40 2.25
C GLN A 203 -46.29 -24.51 3.45
N ILE A 204 -45.31 -24.07 4.23
CA ILE A 204 -45.49 -23.13 5.34
C ILE A 204 -44.60 -21.91 5.11
N THR A 205 -45.19 -20.72 5.21
CA THR A 205 -44.47 -19.46 5.10
C THR A 205 -44.41 -18.79 6.47
N VAL A 206 -43.21 -18.38 6.89
CA VAL A 206 -42.97 -17.80 8.22
C VAL A 206 -42.02 -16.61 8.10
N LYS A 207 -42.15 -15.59 8.95
CA LYS A 207 -41.22 -14.46 8.97
C LYS A 207 -39.95 -14.81 9.74
N GLU A 208 -38.83 -14.20 9.37
CA GLU A 208 -37.57 -14.30 10.12
C GLU A 208 -37.80 -13.88 11.59
N PHE A 209 -37.17 -14.61 12.52
CA PHE A 209 -37.27 -14.51 13.97
C PHE A 209 -38.58 -14.98 14.62
N ASP A 210 -39.62 -15.31 13.83
CA ASP A 210 -40.84 -15.92 14.37
C ASP A 210 -40.62 -17.42 14.70
N THR A 211 -41.66 -18.07 15.24
CA THR A 211 -41.66 -19.52 15.48
C THR A 211 -42.52 -20.22 14.42
N VAL A 212 -41.96 -21.24 13.77
CA VAL A 212 -42.72 -22.12 12.86
C VAL A 212 -43.09 -23.42 13.56
N SER A 213 -44.32 -23.89 13.39
CA SER A 213 -44.80 -25.18 13.89
C SER A 213 -45.16 -26.09 12.71
N LEU A 214 -44.51 -27.25 12.65
CA LEU A 214 -44.68 -28.25 11.60
C LEU A 214 -45.40 -29.46 12.21
N THR A 215 -46.65 -29.66 11.84
CA THR A 215 -47.49 -30.74 12.39
C THR A 215 -47.51 -31.93 11.46
N CYS A 216 -47.08 -33.09 11.99
CA CYS A 216 -47.09 -34.39 11.33
C CYS A 216 -47.78 -35.42 12.24
N THR A 217 -48.67 -36.23 11.66
CA THR A 217 -49.43 -37.27 12.36
C THR A 217 -49.25 -38.61 11.65
N ALA A 218 -49.18 -39.72 12.39
CA ALA A 218 -49.13 -41.06 11.81
C ALA A 218 -50.16 -41.99 12.45
N SER A 219 -50.87 -42.75 11.62
CA SER A 219 -51.73 -43.86 12.04
C SER A 219 -51.06 -45.20 11.72
N GLY A 220 -51.30 -46.23 12.52
CA GLY A 220 -50.77 -47.58 12.33
C GLY A 220 -50.76 -48.34 13.66
N ASN A 221 -50.75 -49.68 13.59
CA ASN A 221 -50.67 -50.54 14.77
C ASN A 221 -49.49 -51.51 14.64
N PRO A 222 -48.46 -51.48 15.50
CA PRO A 222 -48.25 -50.58 16.64
C PRO A 222 -48.11 -49.09 16.26
N LYS A 223 -48.41 -48.19 17.21
CA LYS A 223 -48.35 -46.72 17.03
C LYS A 223 -46.98 -46.32 16.44
N PRO A 224 -46.94 -45.68 15.25
CA PRO A 224 -45.67 -45.34 14.61
C PRO A 224 -44.86 -44.30 15.40
N HIS A 225 -43.53 -44.45 15.40
CA HIS A 225 -42.60 -43.47 15.93
C HIS A 225 -42.32 -42.40 14.87
N LEU A 226 -42.54 -41.13 15.21
CA LEU A 226 -42.33 -40.00 14.31
C LEU A 226 -40.92 -39.44 14.43
N SER A 227 -40.30 -39.18 13.28
CA SER A 227 -38.98 -38.56 13.20
C SER A 227 -38.95 -37.49 12.10
N TRP A 228 -38.25 -36.38 12.38
CA TRP A 228 -38.08 -35.30 11.43
C TRP A 228 -36.65 -35.31 10.87
N SER A 229 -36.53 -34.94 9.60
CA SER A 229 -35.27 -34.71 8.91
C SER A 229 -35.40 -33.52 7.95
N LYS A 230 -34.29 -32.87 7.60
CA LYS A 230 -34.25 -31.84 6.56
C LYS A 230 -33.64 -32.47 5.31
N THR A 231 -34.27 -32.31 4.15
CA THR A 231 -33.79 -32.91 2.89
C THR A 231 -32.45 -32.34 2.47
N THR A 232 -32.20 -31.06 2.79
CA THR A 232 -30.97 -30.34 2.49
C THR A 232 -30.47 -29.58 3.71
N GLY A 233 -29.31 -29.96 4.24
CA GLY A 233 -28.72 -29.37 5.45
C GLY A 233 -29.09 -30.12 6.73
N SER A 234 -28.76 -29.53 7.88
CA SER A 234 -29.03 -30.11 9.21
C SER A 234 -30.24 -29.45 9.87
N LEU A 235 -30.90 -30.19 10.76
CA LEU A 235 -31.95 -29.62 11.61
C LEU A 235 -31.33 -28.67 12.66
N PRO A 236 -31.97 -27.53 12.95
CA PRO A 236 -31.50 -26.58 13.97
C PRO A 236 -31.78 -27.10 15.38
N ARG A 237 -31.08 -28.16 15.82
CA ARG A 237 -31.33 -28.90 17.07
C ARG A 237 -31.40 -28.01 18.32
N ASN A 238 -30.63 -26.92 18.35
CA ASN A 238 -30.59 -26.00 19.50
C ASN A 238 -31.83 -25.09 19.61
N ARG A 239 -32.57 -24.90 18.51
CA ARG A 239 -33.77 -24.05 18.43
C ARG A 239 -35.05 -24.83 18.16
N MET A 240 -34.92 -26.15 18.02
CA MET A 240 -35.99 -27.08 17.68
C MET A 240 -36.50 -27.79 18.94
N LYS A 241 -37.83 -27.92 19.05
CA LYS A 241 -38.50 -28.78 20.03
C LYS A 241 -39.53 -29.63 19.32
N THR A 242 -39.57 -30.92 19.63
CA THR A 242 -40.59 -31.85 19.11
C THR A 242 -41.50 -32.28 20.25
N THR A 243 -42.80 -32.13 20.09
CA THR A 243 -43.80 -32.61 21.06
C THR A 243 -44.06 -34.11 20.86
N ALA A 244 -44.62 -34.76 21.89
CA ALA A 244 -45.00 -36.18 21.84
C ALA A 244 -46.06 -36.48 20.77
N ASP A 245 -46.80 -35.46 20.33
CA ASP A 245 -47.84 -35.55 19.29
C ASP A 245 -47.31 -35.37 17.87
N GLY A 246 -45.98 -35.25 17.69
CA GLY A 246 -45.34 -35.16 16.37
C GLY A 246 -45.19 -33.73 15.81
N VAL A 247 -45.48 -32.70 16.61
CA VAL A 247 -45.31 -31.29 16.21
C VAL A 247 -43.87 -30.85 16.43
N MET A 248 -43.20 -30.42 15.37
CA MET A 248 -41.87 -29.82 15.42
C MET A 248 -41.96 -28.30 15.40
N GLN A 249 -41.50 -27.65 16.46
CA GLN A 249 -41.42 -26.20 16.57
C GLN A 249 -39.98 -25.74 16.43
N ILE A 250 -39.75 -24.75 15.57
CA ILE A 250 -38.44 -24.09 15.43
C ILE A 250 -38.61 -22.64 15.86
N HIS A 251 -37.94 -22.25 16.95
CA HIS A 251 -37.99 -20.90 17.49
C HIS A 251 -36.95 -20.00 16.84
N GLY A 252 -37.27 -18.73 16.63
CA GLY A 252 -36.33 -17.74 16.10
C GLY A 252 -35.81 -18.12 14.72
N VAL A 253 -36.72 -18.39 13.78
CA VAL A 253 -36.39 -18.90 12.45
C VAL A 253 -35.44 -17.96 11.71
N LEU A 254 -34.38 -18.51 11.10
CA LEU A 254 -33.39 -17.77 10.31
C LEU A 254 -33.59 -18.04 8.81
N ALA A 255 -33.04 -17.18 7.95
CA ALA A 255 -33.13 -17.37 6.49
C ALA A 255 -32.64 -18.76 6.02
N GLU A 256 -31.60 -19.29 6.66
CA GLU A 256 -31.01 -20.62 6.40
C GLU A 256 -31.91 -21.79 6.81
N ASP A 257 -32.92 -21.55 7.67
CA ASP A 257 -33.89 -22.58 8.05
C ASP A 257 -34.85 -22.89 6.89
N SER A 258 -34.96 -22.03 5.88
CA SER A 258 -35.76 -22.33 4.68
C SER A 258 -35.32 -23.64 4.03
N GLY A 259 -36.27 -24.41 3.51
CA GLY A 259 -36.00 -25.68 2.82
C GLY A 259 -37.09 -26.72 3.02
N THR A 260 -36.81 -27.93 2.54
CA THR A 260 -37.75 -29.05 2.60
C THR A 260 -37.50 -29.90 3.84
N TYR A 261 -38.56 -30.10 4.62
CA TYR A 261 -38.58 -30.91 5.84
C TYR A 261 -39.37 -32.19 5.57
N LYS A 262 -38.83 -33.32 6.02
CA LYS A 262 -39.37 -34.65 5.84
C LYS A 262 -39.73 -35.24 7.21
N CYS A 263 -40.98 -35.66 7.35
CA CYS A 263 -41.46 -36.43 8.47
C CYS A 263 -41.54 -37.91 8.07
N VAL A 264 -40.95 -38.79 8.88
CA VAL A 264 -40.96 -40.25 8.68
C VAL A 264 -41.59 -40.90 9.90
N GLY A 265 -42.65 -41.68 9.66
CA GLY A 265 -43.30 -42.52 10.66
C GLY A 265 -42.89 -43.97 10.48
N SER A 266 -42.34 -44.60 11.52
CA SER A 266 -41.84 -45.97 11.46
C SER A 266 -42.54 -46.88 12.48
N ASN A 267 -42.87 -48.11 12.07
CA ASN A 267 -43.26 -49.18 12.99
C ASN A 267 -42.63 -50.52 12.55
N VAL A 268 -42.98 -51.62 13.22
CA VAL A 268 -42.41 -52.95 12.93
C VAL A 268 -42.72 -53.48 11.52
N LEU A 269 -43.72 -52.92 10.84
CA LEU A 269 -44.14 -53.32 9.49
C LEU A 269 -43.53 -52.46 8.39
N GLY A 270 -42.89 -51.33 8.71
CA GLY A 270 -42.23 -50.48 7.72
C GLY A 270 -42.26 -48.99 8.08
N ASN A 271 -42.03 -48.16 7.06
CA ASN A 271 -41.96 -46.71 7.15
C ASN A 271 -42.87 -46.05 6.11
N ASP A 272 -43.45 -44.90 6.45
CA ASP A 272 -44.08 -43.98 5.50
C ASP A 272 -43.55 -42.56 5.73
N GLU A 273 -43.54 -41.73 4.69
CA GLU A 273 -42.94 -40.40 4.73
C GLU A 273 -43.75 -39.32 4.00
N LYS A 274 -43.72 -38.11 4.56
CA LYS A 274 -44.27 -36.90 3.93
C LYS A 274 -43.33 -35.72 4.05
N ILE A 275 -43.37 -34.85 3.06
CA ILE A 275 -42.54 -33.66 2.98
C ILE A 275 -43.38 -32.38 3.06
N THR A 276 -42.79 -31.32 3.61
CA THR A 276 -43.33 -29.97 3.62
C THR A 276 -42.22 -28.97 3.32
N GLN A 277 -42.54 -27.88 2.63
CA GLN A 277 -41.60 -26.81 2.32
C GLN A 277 -41.76 -25.65 3.29
N VAL A 278 -40.71 -25.31 4.02
CA VAL A 278 -40.65 -24.10 4.84
C VAL A 278 -40.01 -22.98 4.05
N VAL A 279 -40.73 -21.88 3.91
CA VAL A 279 -40.29 -20.67 3.22
C VAL A 279 -40.18 -19.53 4.23
N VAL A 280 -38.96 -19.05 4.45
CA VAL A 280 -38.68 -17.98 5.41
C VAL A 280 -38.68 -16.64 4.70
N GLN A 281 -39.58 -15.75 5.10
CA GLN A 281 -39.67 -14.39 4.59
C GLN A 281 -38.76 -13.46 5.39
N THR A 282 -37.90 -12.72 4.69
CA THR A 282 -36.89 -11.84 5.28
C THR A 282 -37.15 -10.40 4.86
N SER A 283 -36.96 -9.47 5.80
CA SER A 283 -36.93 -8.04 5.48
C SER A 283 -35.72 -7.71 4.61
N PRO A 284 -35.78 -6.70 3.72
CA PRO A 284 -34.67 -6.39 2.83
C PRO A 284 -33.40 -6.00 3.58
N LYS A 285 -32.26 -6.55 3.16
CA LYS A 285 -30.93 -6.18 3.67
C LYS A 285 -30.11 -5.61 2.51
N ILE A 286 -29.78 -4.32 2.58
CA ILE A 286 -29.06 -3.62 1.51
C ILE A 286 -27.55 -3.69 1.76
N SER A 287 -26.81 -4.04 0.71
CA SER A 287 -25.36 -3.86 0.62
C SER A 287 -25.05 -2.80 -0.44
N LEU A 288 -24.38 -1.73 -0.03
CA LEU A 288 -24.00 -0.59 -0.86
C LEU A 288 -22.56 -0.18 -0.52
N ARG A 289 -21.72 0.05 -1.54
CA ARG A 289 -20.32 0.46 -1.33
C ARG A 289 -20.27 1.79 -0.55
N ALA A 290 -19.43 1.81 0.50
CA ALA A 290 -19.21 2.99 1.32
C ALA A 290 -18.35 4.04 0.60
N GLY A 291 -18.59 5.32 0.89
CA GLY A 291 -17.79 6.44 0.42
C GLY A 291 -18.45 7.31 -0.66
N PRO A 292 -17.90 8.51 -0.92
CA PRO A 292 -18.39 9.38 -1.98
C PRO A 292 -17.97 8.86 -3.36
N SER A 293 -18.87 9.04 -4.33
CA SER A 293 -18.60 8.83 -5.75
C SER A 293 -18.28 10.18 -6.40
N TYR A 294 -17.22 10.22 -7.20
CA TYR A 294 -16.76 11.45 -7.86
C TYR A 294 -16.98 11.37 -9.37
N VAL A 295 -17.37 12.49 -9.98
CA VAL A 295 -17.54 12.61 -11.44
C VAL A 295 -17.22 14.02 -11.89
N ALA A 296 -16.55 14.19 -13.02
CA ALA A 296 -16.34 15.50 -13.63
C ALA A 296 -17.62 16.03 -14.29
N VAL A 297 -17.82 17.35 -14.28
CA VAL A 297 -18.96 18.01 -14.96
C VAL A 297 -19.07 17.55 -16.42
N GLY A 298 -20.30 17.33 -16.88
CA GLY A 298 -20.64 16.89 -18.23
C GLY A 298 -20.45 15.38 -18.48
N LYS A 299 -19.86 14.63 -17.54
CA LYS A 299 -19.69 13.18 -17.66
C LYS A 299 -20.89 12.42 -17.10
N THR A 300 -20.97 11.14 -17.47
CA THR A 300 -21.98 10.20 -16.95
C THR A 300 -21.37 9.37 -15.84
N ILE A 301 -22.11 9.17 -14.74
CA ILE A 301 -21.69 8.28 -13.64
C ILE A 301 -22.75 7.23 -13.36
N LYS A 302 -22.29 6.02 -13.03
CA LYS A 302 -23.10 4.97 -12.42
C LYS A 302 -22.79 4.93 -10.92
N LEU A 303 -23.79 5.16 -10.08
CA LEU A 303 -23.61 5.03 -8.64
C LEU A 303 -23.33 3.57 -8.26
N PRO A 304 -22.79 3.32 -7.04
CA PRO A 304 -22.60 1.97 -6.55
C PRO A 304 -23.89 1.16 -6.65
N LYS A 305 -23.79 -0.09 -7.11
CA LYS A 305 -24.93 -0.97 -7.28
C LYS A 305 -25.58 -1.25 -5.91
N CYS A 306 -26.88 -1.00 -5.79
CA CYS A 306 -27.63 -1.32 -4.59
C CYS A 306 -28.03 -2.80 -4.64
N THR A 307 -27.30 -3.65 -3.89
CA THR A 307 -27.56 -5.09 -3.85
C THR A 307 -28.45 -5.40 -2.66
N VAL A 308 -29.53 -6.14 -2.88
CA VAL A 308 -30.55 -6.40 -1.84
C VAL A 308 -30.72 -7.90 -1.65
N ALA A 309 -30.55 -8.37 -0.41
CA ALA A 309 -30.91 -9.71 0.02
C ALA A 309 -32.28 -9.67 0.71
N SER A 310 -33.30 -10.26 0.08
CA SER A 310 -34.69 -10.23 0.58
C SER A 310 -35.52 -11.36 0.00
N PHE A 311 -36.47 -11.89 0.78
CA PHE A 311 -37.52 -12.77 0.28
C PHE A 311 -38.88 -12.42 0.92
N PRO A 312 -39.96 -12.14 0.15
CA PRO A 312 -40.00 -12.02 -1.32
C PRO A 312 -39.06 -10.93 -1.86
N ALA A 313 -38.78 -10.96 -3.16
CA ALA A 313 -37.91 -9.99 -3.82
C ALA A 313 -38.40 -8.55 -3.56
N ALA A 314 -37.49 -7.67 -3.14
CA ALA A 314 -37.79 -6.28 -2.86
C ALA A 314 -37.77 -5.43 -4.13
N ASP A 315 -38.68 -4.46 -4.21
CA ASP A 315 -38.62 -3.38 -5.19
C ASP A 315 -37.58 -2.34 -4.77
N ILE A 316 -36.81 -1.84 -5.74
CA ILE A 316 -35.65 -0.96 -5.50
C ILE A 316 -35.90 0.38 -6.18
N VAL A 317 -35.93 1.45 -5.37
CA VAL A 317 -36.16 2.81 -5.83
C VAL A 317 -35.01 3.71 -5.42
N TRP A 318 -34.45 4.46 -6.38
CA TRP A 318 -33.46 5.49 -6.15
C TRP A 318 -34.09 6.88 -6.09
N LYS A 319 -33.69 7.69 -5.10
CA LYS A 319 -34.06 9.11 -5.05
C LYS A 319 -32.89 9.98 -4.59
N LYS A 320 -32.90 11.25 -5.00
CA LYS A 320 -32.05 12.27 -4.38
C LYS A 320 -32.74 12.79 -3.13
N ILE A 321 -32.05 12.86 -1.99
CA ILE A 321 -32.70 13.21 -0.71
C ILE A 321 -33.18 14.67 -0.69
N SER A 322 -32.46 15.57 -1.38
CA SER A 322 -32.75 17.01 -1.39
C SER A 322 -33.83 17.46 -2.37
N ILE A 323 -34.42 16.55 -3.17
CA ILE A 323 -35.47 16.89 -4.13
C ILE A 323 -36.59 15.84 -4.04
N PRO A 324 -37.88 16.25 -3.94
CA PRO A 324 -39.00 15.33 -3.83
C PRO A 324 -39.19 14.42 -5.05
N ASP A 325 -38.88 14.92 -6.26
CA ASP A 325 -39.09 14.21 -7.53
C ASP A 325 -37.78 13.82 -8.23
N SER A 326 -37.85 12.73 -9.00
CA SER A 326 -36.75 12.19 -9.79
C SER A 326 -36.21 13.24 -10.77
N HIS A 327 -34.89 13.45 -10.75
CA HIS A 327 -34.25 14.39 -11.67
C HIS A 327 -34.37 13.84 -13.11
N PRO A 328 -34.73 14.65 -14.13
CA PRO A 328 -34.88 14.19 -15.52
C PRO A 328 -33.62 13.55 -16.15
N ARG A 329 -32.47 13.68 -15.48
CA ARG A 329 -31.17 13.11 -15.89
C ARG A 329 -30.83 11.78 -15.20
N MET A 330 -31.67 11.35 -14.26
CA MET A 330 -31.59 10.04 -13.65
C MET A 330 -32.19 9.01 -14.61
N ARG A 331 -31.39 8.01 -14.98
CA ARG A 331 -31.86 6.83 -15.71
C ARG A 331 -31.60 5.62 -14.84
N ASP A 332 -32.66 4.97 -14.38
CA ASP A 332 -32.54 3.69 -13.69
C ASP A 332 -32.07 2.62 -14.66
N ILE A 333 -30.90 2.05 -14.36
CA ILE A 333 -30.44 0.86 -15.06
C ILE A 333 -31.16 -0.31 -14.39
N ARG A 334 -31.84 -1.15 -15.18
CA ARG A 334 -32.40 -2.43 -14.70
C ARG A 334 -31.34 -3.13 -13.84
N ASN A 335 -31.72 -3.64 -12.66
CA ASN A 335 -30.86 -4.30 -11.64
C ASN A 335 -30.30 -3.40 -10.51
N GLY A 336 -31.02 -2.35 -10.08
CA GLY A 336 -30.71 -1.63 -8.84
C GLY A 336 -29.51 -0.67 -8.89
N GLN A 337 -29.12 -0.21 -10.08
CA GLN A 337 -28.02 0.75 -10.28
C GLN A 337 -28.52 2.04 -10.93
N LEU A 338 -28.24 3.17 -10.31
CA LEU A 338 -28.61 4.49 -10.85
C LEU A 338 -27.53 5.03 -11.78
N SER A 339 -27.94 5.52 -12.97
CA SER A 339 -27.09 6.28 -13.89
C SER A 339 -27.51 7.74 -13.94
N ILE A 340 -26.55 8.66 -13.86
CA ILE A 340 -26.80 10.09 -14.01
C ILE A 340 -25.99 10.57 -15.20
N ILE A 341 -26.68 10.98 -16.26
CA ILE A 341 -26.07 11.46 -17.51
C ILE A 341 -25.86 12.98 -17.49
N ASN A 342 -24.82 13.45 -18.18
CA ASN A 342 -24.51 14.88 -18.32
C ASN A 342 -24.57 15.62 -16.97
N THR A 343 -23.69 15.22 -16.05
CA THR A 343 -23.70 15.69 -14.66
C THR A 343 -23.39 17.18 -14.56
N HIS A 344 -24.07 17.87 -13.64
CA HIS A 344 -23.88 19.28 -13.32
C HIS A 344 -23.60 19.42 -11.82
N LYS A 345 -23.01 20.55 -11.41
CA LYS A 345 -22.73 20.82 -9.99
C LYS A 345 -23.93 20.62 -9.06
N LYS A 346 -25.13 21.02 -9.52
CA LYS A 346 -26.38 20.84 -8.79
C LYS A 346 -26.76 19.39 -8.51
N ASP A 347 -26.17 18.41 -9.20
CA ASP A 347 -26.44 16.98 -8.97
C ASP A 347 -25.71 16.44 -7.74
N SER A 348 -24.71 17.17 -7.24
CA SER A 348 -24.02 16.80 -6.01
C SER A 348 -25.01 16.71 -4.85
N GLY A 349 -24.74 15.77 -3.94
CA GLY A 349 -25.56 15.54 -2.75
C GLY A 349 -25.82 14.06 -2.49
N PHE A 350 -26.70 13.80 -1.54
CA PHE A 350 -26.99 12.46 -1.05
C PHE A 350 -28.09 11.78 -1.88
N TYR A 351 -27.80 10.56 -2.30
CA TYR A 351 -28.71 9.68 -3.02
C TYR A 351 -29.06 8.50 -2.14
N GLN A 352 -30.34 8.16 -2.11
CA GLN A 352 -30.90 7.11 -1.29
C GLN A 352 -31.38 5.97 -2.19
N CYS A 353 -30.91 4.76 -1.90
CA CYS A 353 -31.53 3.53 -2.38
C CYS A 353 -32.51 3.04 -1.31
N LYS A 354 -33.78 2.91 -1.66
CA LYS A 354 -34.83 2.36 -0.81
C LYS A 354 -35.28 1.01 -1.39
N ALA A 355 -35.17 -0.05 -0.59
CA ALA A 355 -35.65 -1.39 -0.94
C ALA A 355 -36.89 -1.74 -0.11
N THR A 356 -37.97 -2.17 -0.75
CA THR A 356 -39.25 -2.45 -0.08
C THR A 356 -39.78 -3.83 -0.48
N ASN A 357 -40.13 -4.67 0.49
CA ASN A 357 -40.92 -5.89 0.27
C ASN A 357 -42.10 -5.96 1.23
N THR A 358 -42.88 -7.05 1.18
CA THR A 358 -44.06 -7.27 2.04
C THR A 358 -43.73 -7.42 3.53
N ILE A 359 -42.46 -7.60 3.89
CA ILE A 359 -41.99 -7.81 5.27
C ILE A 359 -41.44 -6.50 5.86
N GLY A 360 -40.81 -5.66 5.06
CA GLY A 360 -40.24 -4.42 5.55
C GLY A 360 -39.55 -3.57 4.49
N VAL A 361 -38.86 -2.54 5.00
CA VAL A 361 -38.17 -1.52 4.21
C VAL A 361 -36.74 -1.40 4.71
N ALA A 362 -35.79 -1.31 3.79
CA ALA A 362 -34.42 -0.93 4.09
C ALA A 362 -33.99 0.28 3.24
N VAL A 363 -33.04 1.02 3.78
CA VAL A 363 -32.54 2.25 3.18
C VAL A 363 -31.02 2.29 3.28
N ALA A 364 -30.36 2.65 2.19
CA ALA A 364 -28.93 2.97 2.15
C ALA A 364 -28.69 4.29 1.42
N ILE A 365 -27.64 5.00 1.81
CA ILE A 365 -27.31 6.34 1.30
C ILE A 365 -25.89 6.33 0.72
N THR A 366 -25.70 7.02 -0.39
CA THR A 366 -24.39 7.33 -0.97
C THR A 366 -24.29 8.81 -1.32
N HIS A 367 -23.07 9.34 -1.40
CA HIS A 367 -22.80 10.74 -1.68
C HIS A 367 -22.22 10.88 -3.08
N LEU A 368 -22.84 11.68 -3.94
CA LEU A 368 -22.27 12.08 -5.21
C LEU A 368 -21.63 13.45 -5.08
N ILE A 369 -20.38 13.58 -5.51
CA ILE A 369 -19.66 14.84 -5.60
C ILE A 369 -19.29 15.08 -7.06
N VAL A 370 -19.94 16.06 -7.69
CA VAL A 370 -19.56 16.49 -9.05
C VAL A 370 -18.42 17.49 -8.91
N VAL A 371 -17.27 17.18 -9.50
CA VAL A 371 -16.04 17.99 -9.40
C VAL A 371 -15.85 18.85 -10.65
N ASP A 372 -15.30 20.05 -10.46
CA ASP A 372 -14.86 20.90 -11.57
C ASP A 372 -13.39 20.60 -11.90
N ASP A 373 -12.93 21.15 -13.02
CA ASP A 373 -11.52 21.09 -13.38
C ASP A 373 -10.65 21.86 -12.37
N PRO A 374 -9.52 21.27 -11.91
CA PRO A 374 -8.64 21.94 -10.97
C PRO A 374 -7.96 23.14 -11.62
N VAL A 375 -7.91 24.27 -10.90
CA VAL A 375 -7.29 25.49 -11.40
C VAL A 375 -5.85 25.59 -10.91
N ILE A 376 -4.89 25.63 -11.85
CA ILE A 376 -3.48 25.85 -11.53
C ILE A 376 -3.27 27.33 -11.20
N THR A 377 -2.96 27.61 -9.93
CA THR A 377 -2.74 28.98 -9.41
C THR A 377 -1.29 29.42 -9.53
N THR A 378 -0.34 28.49 -9.37
CA THR A 378 1.09 28.78 -9.48
C THR A 378 1.65 27.93 -10.61
N ARG A 379 2.15 28.58 -11.67
CA ARG A 379 2.71 27.91 -12.85
C ARG A 379 4.24 28.00 -12.85
N PRO A 380 4.94 26.95 -13.29
CA PRO A 380 6.35 27.07 -13.60
C PRO A 380 6.54 28.01 -14.80
N PRO A 381 7.73 28.62 -14.96
CA PRO A 381 8.03 29.42 -16.15
C PRO A 381 7.92 28.56 -17.42
N PRO A 382 7.53 29.10 -18.58
CA PRO A 382 7.40 28.32 -19.81
C PRO A 382 8.72 27.68 -20.26
N GLN A 383 9.84 28.37 -20.05
CA GLN A 383 11.19 27.90 -20.32
C GLN A 383 12.12 28.24 -19.16
N LEU A 384 13.08 27.36 -18.87
CA LEU A 384 14.08 27.54 -17.82
C LEU A 384 15.43 26.98 -18.27
N SER A 385 16.47 27.82 -18.26
CA SER A 385 17.84 27.42 -18.60
C SER A 385 18.72 27.39 -17.36
N VAL A 386 19.44 26.29 -17.13
CA VAL A 386 20.24 26.07 -15.92
C VAL A 386 21.57 25.40 -16.23
N ASN A 387 22.67 25.85 -15.62
CA ASN A 387 23.96 25.20 -15.79
C ASN A 387 24.02 23.81 -15.12
N THR A 388 24.76 22.89 -15.73
CA THR A 388 25.03 21.55 -15.19
C THR A 388 25.56 21.60 -13.75
N GLY A 389 25.16 20.62 -12.94
CA GLY A 389 25.52 20.48 -11.53
C GLY A 389 24.67 21.31 -10.55
N ARG A 390 23.79 22.20 -11.02
CA ARG A 390 22.89 22.99 -10.16
C ARG A 390 21.67 22.18 -9.70
N ASN A 391 20.98 22.72 -8.71
CA ASN A 391 19.68 22.20 -8.26
C ASN A 391 18.57 23.10 -8.82
N VAL A 392 17.44 22.51 -9.18
CA VAL A 392 16.29 23.19 -9.80
C VAL A 392 15.03 22.88 -9.01
N SER A 393 14.19 23.88 -8.79
CA SER A 393 12.88 23.73 -8.14
C SER A 393 11.79 24.30 -9.05
N LEU A 394 10.91 23.43 -9.54
CA LEU A 394 9.79 23.78 -10.40
C LEU A 394 8.52 23.80 -9.55
N ARG A 395 8.02 25.00 -9.25
CA ARG A 395 6.83 25.19 -8.43
C ARG A 395 5.56 24.99 -9.27
N CYS A 396 4.61 24.24 -8.73
CA CYS A 396 3.28 24.10 -9.30
C CYS A 396 2.25 23.87 -8.20
N GLU A 397 1.22 24.72 -8.15
CA GLU A 397 0.16 24.65 -7.15
C GLU A 397 -1.20 24.77 -7.83
N ALA A 398 -2.18 24.02 -7.35
CA ALA A 398 -3.54 24.02 -7.88
C ALA A 398 -4.57 24.10 -6.75
N ARG A 399 -5.72 24.68 -7.07
CA ARG A 399 -6.89 24.78 -6.20
C ARG A 399 -8.09 24.11 -6.85
N GLY A 400 -9.01 23.63 -6.03
CA GLY A 400 -10.20 22.92 -6.47
C GLY A 400 -10.88 22.25 -5.28
N GLU A 401 -12.12 21.82 -5.49
CA GLU A 401 -12.89 21.10 -4.49
C GLU A 401 -13.35 19.75 -5.08
N PRO A 402 -12.85 18.60 -4.54
CA PRO A 402 -11.88 18.47 -3.45
C PRO A 402 -10.46 18.94 -3.84
N THR A 403 -9.63 19.19 -2.82
CA THR A 403 -8.25 19.69 -2.98
C THR A 403 -7.47 18.84 -4.00
N PRO A 404 -6.95 19.42 -5.09
CA PRO A 404 -6.28 18.66 -6.13
C PRO A 404 -4.95 18.08 -5.66
N LYS A 405 -4.64 16.86 -6.10
CA LYS A 405 -3.32 16.25 -5.95
C LYS A 405 -2.44 16.68 -7.12
N VAL A 406 -1.29 17.30 -6.83
CA VAL A 406 -0.30 17.69 -7.83
C VAL A 406 0.72 16.57 -8.02
N SER A 407 0.99 16.22 -9.27
CA SER A 407 2.03 15.27 -9.68
C SER A 407 2.83 15.83 -10.86
N TRP A 408 3.98 15.21 -11.14
CA TRP A 408 4.86 15.62 -12.22
C TRP A 408 5.19 14.45 -13.14
N LEU A 409 5.25 14.75 -14.43
CA LEU A 409 5.62 13.86 -15.51
C LEU A 409 6.74 14.51 -16.32
N ARG A 410 7.50 13.69 -17.05
CA ARG A 410 8.45 14.17 -18.06
C ARG A 410 8.00 13.65 -19.42
N GLU A 411 8.00 14.52 -20.42
CA GLU A 411 7.59 14.12 -21.77
C GLU A 411 8.57 13.08 -22.31
N ASN A 412 8.03 11.94 -22.78
CA ASN A 412 8.78 10.82 -23.36
C ASN A 412 9.85 10.19 -22.44
N SER A 413 9.80 10.40 -21.13
CA SER A 413 10.78 9.84 -20.20
C SER A 413 10.25 9.79 -18.77
N ILE A 414 11.03 9.18 -17.86
CA ILE A 414 10.74 9.20 -16.43
C ILE A 414 11.48 10.35 -15.75
N LEU A 415 10.99 10.76 -14.58
CA LEU A 415 11.72 11.72 -13.74
C LEU A 415 13.08 11.11 -13.32
N PRO A 416 14.14 11.94 -13.20
CA PRO A 416 15.48 11.45 -12.83
C PRO A 416 15.48 10.67 -11.50
N LEU A 417 15.72 9.35 -11.56
CA LEU A 417 15.71 8.49 -10.38
C LEU A 417 16.81 8.87 -9.38
N GLY A 418 16.46 8.94 -8.09
CA GLY A 418 17.38 9.30 -7.00
C GLY A 418 17.90 10.76 -7.02
N ARG A 419 17.46 11.55 -8.01
CA ARG A 419 17.80 12.97 -8.21
C ARG A 419 16.58 13.86 -8.42
N SER A 420 15.38 13.32 -8.28
CA SER A 420 14.12 14.07 -8.33
C SER A 420 13.23 13.75 -7.12
N HIS A 421 12.44 14.72 -6.67
CA HIS A 421 11.46 14.56 -5.60
C HIS A 421 10.34 15.60 -5.72
N VAL A 422 9.09 15.15 -5.61
CA VAL A 422 7.92 16.03 -5.55
C VAL A 422 7.56 16.28 -4.09
N SER A 423 7.65 17.54 -3.67
CA SER A 423 7.29 17.97 -2.32
C SER A 423 5.77 17.94 -2.09
N ILE A 424 5.35 17.94 -0.82
CA ILE A 424 3.93 17.95 -0.42
C ILE A 424 3.16 19.14 -1.01
N ASN A 425 3.84 20.28 -1.20
CA ASN A 425 3.28 21.47 -1.84
C ASN A 425 3.26 21.40 -3.39
N GLY A 426 3.51 20.23 -3.99
CA GLY A 426 3.50 20.05 -5.45
C GLY A 426 4.75 20.54 -6.17
N THR A 427 5.80 21.00 -5.48
CA THR A 427 7.05 21.46 -6.12
C THR A 427 7.95 20.28 -6.51
N LEU A 428 8.37 20.21 -7.77
CA LEU A 428 9.37 19.25 -8.24
C LEU A 428 10.78 19.79 -8.01
N ASN A 429 11.58 19.07 -7.23
CA ASN A 429 12.98 19.37 -7.00
C ASN A 429 13.86 18.41 -7.79
N LEU A 430 14.83 18.95 -8.52
CA LEU A 430 15.85 18.21 -9.26
C LEU A 430 17.24 18.58 -8.70
N TRP A 431 18.06 17.57 -8.40
CA TRP A 431 19.40 17.79 -7.84
C TRP A 431 20.51 17.41 -8.81
N LYS A 432 21.56 18.23 -8.86
CA LYS A 432 22.73 18.05 -9.73
C LYS A 432 22.30 17.74 -11.17
N VAL A 433 21.58 18.68 -11.79
CA VAL A 433 21.07 18.51 -13.16
C VAL A 433 22.22 18.32 -14.15
N ASN A 434 22.04 17.47 -15.15
CA ASN A 434 22.99 17.25 -16.25
C ASN A 434 22.30 17.43 -17.61
N SER A 435 23.05 17.39 -18.71
CA SER A 435 22.52 17.62 -20.07
C SER A 435 21.36 16.68 -20.43
N GLN A 436 21.36 15.44 -19.92
CA GLN A 436 20.31 14.44 -20.13
C GLN A 436 19.04 14.71 -19.35
N ASP A 437 19.03 15.67 -18.43
CA ASP A 437 17.83 16.10 -17.72
C ASP A 437 17.02 17.17 -18.48
N SER A 438 17.55 17.66 -19.62
CA SER A 438 16.87 18.60 -20.50
C SER A 438 15.60 18.00 -21.11
N GLY A 439 14.55 18.79 -21.23
CA GLY A 439 13.27 18.36 -21.81
C GLY A 439 12.07 19.01 -21.15
N LYS A 440 10.89 18.57 -21.54
CA LYS A 440 9.63 19.13 -21.05
C LYS A 440 9.16 18.40 -19.81
N TYR A 441 8.94 19.16 -18.74
CA TYR A 441 8.36 18.67 -17.49
C TYR A 441 6.92 19.17 -17.39
N ILE A 442 6.00 18.26 -17.07
CA ILE A 442 4.56 18.51 -17.07
C ILE A 442 4.06 18.36 -15.63
N CYS A 443 3.54 19.44 -15.07
CA CYS A 443 2.78 19.40 -13.83
C CYS A 443 1.34 19.01 -14.15
N VAL A 444 0.80 18.04 -13.42
CA VAL A 444 -0.60 17.58 -13.54
C VAL A 444 -1.28 17.77 -12.18
N ALA A 445 -2.33 18.57 -12.16
CA ALA A 445 -3.24 18.67 -11.03
C ALA A 445 -4.44 17.77 -11.28
N SER A 446 -4.79 16.90 -10.31
CA SER A 446 -5.94 16.00 -10.40
C SER A 446 -6.91 16.23 -9.25
N SER A 447 -8.17 16.51 -9.56
CA SER A 447 -9.26 16.56 -8.56
C SER A 447 -9.98 15.23 -8.50
N ALA A 448 -9.92 14.57 -7.34
CA ALA A 448 -10.51 13.26 -7.06
C ALA A 448 -10.19 12.13 -8.07
N GLY A 449 -9.13 12.26 -8.87
CA GLY A 449 -8.76 11.28 -9.90
C GLY A 449 -9.61 11.31 -11.17
N VAL A 450 -10.68 12.11 -11.23
CA VAL A 450 -11.66 12.10 -12.34
C VAL A 450 -11.60 13.33 -13.25
N SER A 451 -10.99 14.41 -12.78
CA SER A 451 -10.66 15.59 -13.60
C SER A 451 -9.19 15.96 -13.42
N THR A 452 -8.56 16.42 -14.50
CA THR A 452 -7.16 16.84 -14.53
C THR A 452 -6.96 18.13 -15.32
N THR A 453 -5.97 18.91 -14.92
CA THR A 453 -5.47 20.07 -15.67
C THR A 453 -3.95 20.07 -15.56
N SER A 454 -3.26 20.49 -16.63
CA SER A 454 -1.81 20.43 -16.69
C SER A 454 -1.18 21.71 -17.21
N THR A 455 0.11 21.89 -16.88
CA THR A 455 0.96 22.95 -17.39
C THR A 455 2.37 22.40 -17.54
N SER A 456 3.18 22.97 -18.43
CA SER A 456 4.53 22.47 -18.70
C SER A 456 5.60 23.54 -18.66
N VAL A 457 6.84 23.10 -18.43
CA VAL A 457 8.07 23.90 -18.52
C VAL A 457 9.08 23.16 -19.37
N GLN A 458 9.71 23.87 -20.30
CA GLN A 458 10.87 23.39 -21.04
C GLN A 458 12.14 23.67 -20.23
N LEU A 459 12.81 22.63 -19.73
CA LEU A 459 14.08 22.74 -19.02
C LEU A 459 15.25 22.51 -20.00
N THR A 460 16.18 23.46 -20.05
CA THR A 460 17.42 23.36 -20.85
C THR A 460 18.62 23.37 -19.91
N VAL A 461 19.39 22.27 -19.88
CA VAL A 461 20.59 22.19 -19.04
C VAL A 461 21.83 22.53 -19.86
N LEU A 462 22.44 23.67 -19.54
CA LEU A 462 23.63 24.18 -20.21
C LEU A 462 24.88 23.49 -19.64
N THR A 463 25.70 22.89 -20.51
CA THR A 463 27.01 22.37 -20.12
C THR A 463 28.05 23.48 -20.19
N ALA A 464 28.97 23.54 -19.23
CA ALA A 464 30.11 24.45 -19.33
C ALA A 464 30.93 24.08 -20.57
N GLN A 465 31.14 25.05 -21.48
CA GLN A 465 31.98 24.87 -22.66
C GLN A 465 33.36 24.31 -22.24
N ALA A 466 33.85 23.31 -22.98
CA ALA A 466 35.17 22.75 -22.76
C ALA A 466 36.25 23.83 -22.98
N CYS A 467 37.33 23.78 -22.20
CA CYS A 467 38.47 24.68 -22.34
C CYS A 467 39.41 24.11 -23.42
N THR A 468 39.37 24.65 -24.63
CA THR A 468 40.09 24.12 -25.81
C THR A 468 41.22 25.05 -26.24
N PRO A 469 42.33 24.55 -26.81
CA PRO A 469 43.41 25.41 -27.29
C PRO A 469 42.90 26.34 -28.40
N VAL A 470 43.28 27.62 -28.37
CA VAL A 470 42.97 28.59 -29.42
C VAL A 470 43.83 28.35 -30.68
N GLY A 471 44.96 27.66 -30.51
CA GLY A 471 45.84 27.24 -31.60
C GLY A 471 47.10 28.09 -31.74
N VAL A 472 47.65 28.64 -30.65
CA VAL A 472 48.94 29.33 -30.69
C VAL A 472 50.06 28.39 -31.14
N ALA A 473 49.98 27.10 -30.80
CA ALA A 473 50.94 26.09 -31.26
C ALA A 473 50.93 25.89 -32.79
N ASP A 474 49.81 26.19 -33.47
CA ASP A 474 49.64 26.00 -34.91
C ASP A 474 49.74 27.33 -35.67
N ILE A 475 50.75 27.44 -36.53
CA ILE A 475 50.99 28.62 -37.36
C ILE A 475 49.82 28.94 -38.30
N ASN A 476 49.03 27.95 -38.70
CA ASN A 476 47.88 28.13 -39.58
C ASN A 476 46.65 28.66 -38.83
N LYS A 477 46.63 28.58 -37.50
CA LYS A 477 45.54 29.10 -36.65
C LYS A 477 45.84 30.50 -36.17
N ILE A 478 47.02 30.69 -35.59
CA ILE A 478 47.52 32.02 -35.19
C ILE A 478 48.74 32.32 -36.05
N SER A 479 48.65 33.25 -37.00
CA SER A 479 49.77 33.61 -37.89
C SER A 479 50.92 34.31 -37.15
N ASP A 480 52.15 34.29 -37.70
CA ASP A 480 53.32 34.94 -37.06
C ASP A 480 53.12 36.45 -36.81
N ALA A 481 52.37 37.15 -37.69
CA ALA A 481 52.02 38.57 -37.52
C ALA A 481 51.17 38.87 -36.27
N ARG A 482 50.54 37.85 -35.67
CA ARG A 482 49.72 37.98 -34.45
C ARG A 482 50.53 37.73 -33.17
N MET A 483 51.81 37.40 -33.30
CA MET A 483 52.74 37.22 -32.19
C MET A 483 53.72 38.40 -32.16
N SER A 484 53.74 39.15 -31.07
CA SER A 484 54.65 40.29 -30.87
C SER A 484 55.27 40.23 -29.48
N SER A 485 56.31 41.02 -29.23
CA SER A 485 56.93 41.11 -27.91
C SER A 485 57.43 42.52 -27.67
N SER A 486 57.64 42.88 -26.41
CA SER A 486 58.26 44.16 -26.03
C SER A 486 59.69 44.28 -26.55
N SER A 487 60.42 43.18 -26.54
CA SER A 487 61.82 43.07 -26.93
C SER A 487 62.12 41.62 -27.30
N HIS A 488 63.28 41.34 -27.90
CA HIS A 488 63.73 39.99 -28.14
C HIS A 488 65.25 39.89 -28.22
N TYR A 489 65.83 38.79 -27.71
CA TYR A 489 67.27 38.54 -27.82
C TYR A 489 67.63 38.01 -29.20
N ILE A 490 68.42 38.77 -29.98
CA ILE A 490 68.98 38.38 -31.29
C ILE A 490 67.93 37.76 -32.22
N SER A 491 67.86 36.43 -32.30
CA SER A 491 67.01 35.67 -33.21
C SER A 491 65.86 34.95 -32.49
N TYR A 492 65.55 35.27 -31.24
CA TYR A 492 64.49 34.65 -30.45
C TYR A 492 63.17 35.45 -30.50
N TYR A 493 62.65 35.68 -31.71
CA TYR A 493 61.44 36.46 -31.97
C TYR A 493 60.18 35.92 -31.27
N ALA A 494 59.17 36.78 -31.11
CA ALA A 494 57.90 36.46 -30.45
C ALA A 494 57.21 35.20 -31.01
N TYR A 495 57.18 35.04 -32.32
CA TYR A 495 56.53 33.90 -32.99
C TYR A 495 57.25 32.56 -32.80
N TYR A 496 58.46 32.55 -32.24
CA TYR A 496 59.11 31.32 -31.76
C TYR A 496 58.61 30.87 -30.38
N GLY A 497 57.88 31.73 -29.67
CA GLY A 497 57.25 31.45 -28.38
C GLY A 497 56.02 30.55 -28.45
N ARG A 498 55.83 29.75 -29.49
CA ARG A 498 54.69 28.82 -29.62
C ARG A 498 54.95 27.53 -28.86
N LEU A 499 53.93 26.98 -28.18
CA LEU A 499 54.05 25.69 -27.49
C LEU A 499 54.53 24.59 -28.45
N ASN A 500 55.46 23.75 -28.00
CA ASN A 500 56.12 22.73 -28.81
C ASN A 500 56.86 23.24 -30.06
N GLY A 501 56.98 24.56 -30.26
CA GLY A 501 57.70 25.15 -31.38
C GLY A 501 59.18 24.80 -31.36
N SER A 502 59.73 24.54 -32.55
CA SER A 502 61.15 24.20 -32.78
C SER A 502 61.93 25.26 -33.57
N ARG A 503 61.24 26.21 -34.21
CA ARG A 503 61.88 27.31 -34.97
C ARG A 503 62.67 28.24 -34.04
N GLY A 504 63.81 28.76 -34.51
CA GLY A 504 64.61 29.76 -33.79
C GLY A 504 65.13 29.34 -32.42
N GLY A 505 65.51 28.07 -32.23
CA GLY A 505 65.96 27.56 -30.92
C GLY A 505 64.80 27.26 -29.96
N GLY A 506 63.56 27.35 -30.43
CA GLY A 506 62.35 26.85 -29.77
C GLY A 506 61.89 27.69 -28.59
N GLY A 507 61.73 29.00 -28.76
CA GLY A 507 61.10 29.88 -27.77
C GLY A 507 61.31 31.36 -28.07
N TRP A 508 60.46 32.22 -27.51
CA TRP A 508 60.75 33.66 -27.41
C TRP A 508 61.65 33.91 -26.20
N CYS A 509 62.60 34.82 -26.31
CA CYS A 509 63.43 35.30 -25.20
C CYS A 509 63.45 36.82 -25.22
N ALA A 510 63.28 37.48 -24.07
CA ALA A 510 63.40 38.94 -23.96
C ALA A 510 64.81 39.43 -24.37
N GLU A 511 65.02 40.71 -24.63
CA GLU A 511 66.35 41.23 -25.05
C GLU A 511 67.36 41.33 -23.89
N THR A 512 66.86 41.59 -22.69
CA THR A 512 67.68 41.69 -21.48
C THR A 512 67.14 40.78 -20.37
N LYS A 513 67.97 40.52 -19.36
CA LYS A 513 67.52 39.79 -18.17
C LYS A 513 66.81 40.71 -17.16
N THR A 514 67.13 42.00 -17.14
CA THR A 514 66.78 42.90 -16.03
C THR A 514 65.48 43.66 -16.24
N ASN A 515 65.02 43.82 -17.48
CA ASN A 515 63.81 44.58 -17.77
C ASN A 515 62.53 43.79 -17.37
N ARG A 516 61.87 44.25 -16.31
CA ARG A 516 60.62 43.65 -15.80
C ARG A 516 59.37 44.05 -16.61
N ALA A 517 59.50 44.99 -17.53
CA ALA A 517 58.44 45.39 -18.44
C ALA A 517 58.38 44.48 -19.69
N ASP A 518 59.29 43.50 -19.80
CA ASP A 518 59.29 42.63 -20.96
C ASP A 518 58.09 41.67 -21.00
N TYR A 519 57.50 41.50 -22.18
CA TYR A 519 56.35 40.63 -22.39
C TYR A 519 56.34 39.96 -23.77
N LEU A 520 55.71 38.79 -23.80
CA LEU A 520 55.22 38.14 -25.03
C LEU A 520 53.74 38.47 -25.20
N GLN A 521 53.35 38.95 -26.38
CA GLN A 521 51.98 39.32 -26.73
C GLN A 521 51.43 38.42 -27.84
N ILE A 522 50.16 38.05 -27.70
CA ILE A 522 49.42 37.22 -28.64
C ILE A 522 48.09 37.91 -28.96
N ASP A 523 47.81 38.13 -30.24
CA ASP A 523 46.48 38.47 -30.76
C ASP A 523 45.76 37.17 -31.16
N MET A 524 44.73 36.79 -30.42
CA MET A 524 43.91 35.60 -30.69
C MET A 524 42.92 35.82 -31.86
N GLY A 525 42.82 37.04 -32.36
CA GLY A 525 42.04 37.44 -33.52
C GLY A 525 40.57 37.75 -33.27
N GLU A 526 39.96 37.09 -32.30
CA GLU A 526 38.62 37.38 -31.81
C GLU A 526 38.62 37.49 -30.28
N VAL A 527 37.51 37.96 -29.72
CA VAL A 527 37.35 38.04 -28.27
C VAL A 527 36.93 36.68 -27.75
N TYR A 528 37.72 36.12 -26.83
CA TYR A 528 37.46 34.84 -26.21
C TYR A 528 37.35 34.96 -24.69
N SER A 529 36.66 33.99 -24.07
CA SER A 529 36.80 33.76 -22.63
C SER A 529 38.01 32.85 -22.36
N VAL A 530 39.13 33.44 -21.96
CA VAL A 530 40.36 32.71 -21.60
C VAL A 530 40.13 31.87 -20.34
N CYS A 531 40.42 30.57 -20.41
CA CYS A 531 40.18 29.62 -19.32
C CYS A 531 41.44 28.91 -18.82
N ALA A 532 42.51 28.85 -19.61
CA ALA A 532 43.82 28.41 -19.16
C ALA A 532 44.96 28.94 -20.04
N VAL A 533 46.17 28.93 -19.50
CA VAL A 533 47.42 29.22 -20.23
C VAL A 533 48.40 28.10 -19.95
N ALA A 534 48.94 27.49 -21.00
CA ALA A 534 50.03 26.52 -20.89
C ALA A 534 51.35 27.18 -21.25
N THR A 535 52.39 26.89 -20.46
CA THR A 535 53.75 27.40 -20.69
C THR A 535 54.77 26.28 -20.65
N GLN A 536 55.84 26.45 -21.42
CA GLN A 536 56.98 25.53 -21.52
C GLN A 536 58.26 26.35 -21.70
N GLY A 537 59.42 25.81 -21.32
CA GLY A 537 60.72 26.46 -21.54
C GLY A 537 61.21 26.39 -22.98
N LYS A 538 62.33 27.05 -23.29
CA LYS A 538 62.96 26.93 -24.61
C LYS A 538 63.72 25.61 -24.75
N LEU A 539 63.87 25.11 -25.99
CA LEU A 539 64.59 23.84 -26.25
C LEU A 539 66.06 23.88 -25.75
N THR A 540 66.73 25.01 -25.91
CA THR A 540 68.14 25.24 -25.55
C THR A 540 68.37 25.65 -24.08
N GLY A 541 67.43 25.44 -23.16
CA GLY A 541 67.72 25.33 -21.71
C GLY A 541 67.15 26.40 -20.77
N SER A 542 66.84 27.60 -21.25
CA SER A 542 66.28 28.67 -20.40
C SER A 542 64.75 28.61 -20.34
N TYR A 543 64.16 28.93 -19.18
CA TYR A 543 62.71 28.89 -19.02
C TYR A 543 62.24 29.91 -17.98
N VAL A 544 61.06 30.48 -18.20
CA VAL A 544 60.35 31.31 -17.22
C VAL A 544 59.75 30.41 -16.14
N LYS A 545 60.09 30.67 -14.87
CA LYS A 545 59.60 29.98 -13.67
C LYS A 545 58.23 30.50 -13.23
N SER A 546 58.04 31.82 -13.35
CA SER A 546 56.78 32.49 -13.05
C SER A 546 56.53 33.72 -13.92
N TYR A 547 55.26 34.08 -14.14
CA TYR A 547 54.82 35.18 -14.97
C TYR A 547 53.51 35.81 -14.47
N LYS A 548 53.22 37.04 -14.92
CA LYS A 548 51.91 37.71 -14.78
C LYS A 548 51.20 37.76 -16.12
N LEU A 549 49.88 37.89 -16.09
CA LEU A 549 49.06 38.09 -17.28
C LEU A 549 48.47 39.50 -17.32
N GLN A 550 48.50 40.11 -18.49
CA GLN A 550 47.60 41.22 -18.84
C GLN A 550 46.69 40.82 -20.00
N LEU A 551 45.46 41.30 -19.94
CA LEU A 551 44.40 40.98 -20.88
C LEU A 551 43.86 42.27 -21.49
N SER A 552 43.49 42.23 -22.76
CA SER A 552 42.86 43.35 -23.45
C SER A 552 41.90 42.87 -24.53
N ILE A 553 40.83 43.62 -24.76
CA ILE A 553 39.85 43.37 -25.82
C ILE A 553 40.22 44.15 -27.08
N ASP A 554 40.79 45.35 -26.93
CA ASP A 554 41.04 46.33 -28.00
C ASP A 554 42.54 46.51 -28.32
N GLY A 555 43.44 45.98 -27.49
CA GLY A 555 44.89 46.14 -27.61
C GLY A 555 45.41 47.46 -27.03
N ILE A 556 44.52 48.33 -26.54
CA ILE A 556 44.83 49.68 -26.02
C ILE A 556 44.66 49.70 -24.50
N GLN A 557 43.51 49.24 -24.00
CA GLN A 557 43.19 49.18 -22.58
C GLN A 557 43.59 47.81 -22.02
N TRP A 558 44.49 47.81 -21.03
CA TRP A 558 45.06 46.59 -20.47
C TRP A 558 44.66 46.41 -19.01
N MET A 559 44.11 45.24 -18.68
CA MET A 559 43.83 44.84 -17.31
C MET A 559 44.84 43.79 -16.84
N VAL A 560 45.45 44.00 -15.67
CA VAL A 560 46.24 42.97 -15.00
C VAL A 560 45.29 41.92 -14.45
N TYR A 561 45.54 40.64 -14.76
CA TYR A 561 44.73 39.55 -14.23
C TYR A 561 44.99 39.37 -12.72
N LYS A 562 43.90 39.35 -11.95
CA LYS A 562 43.91 39.30 -10.49
C LYS A 562 43.05 38.15 -9.98
N GLU A 563 43.49 37.50 -8.91
CA GLU A 563 42.69 36.56 -8.13
C GLU A 563 42.57 37.09 -6.69
N SER A 564 41.36 37.10 -6.14
CA SER A 564 41.09 37.68 -4.81
C SER A 564 41.62 39.12 -4.66
N ASN A 565 41.41 39.95 -5.70
CA ASN A 565 41.89 41.34 -5.82
C ASN A 565 43.41 41.56 -5.74
N LYS A 566 44.21 40.50 -5.85
CA LYS A 566 45.67 40.59 -5.90
C LYS A 566 46.19 40.15 -7.27
N ASP A 567 47.24 40.81 -7.76
CA ASP A 567 47.96 40.41 -8.97
C ASP A 567 48.29 38.92 -8.90
N LYS A 568 47.81 38.15 -9.89
CA LYS A 568 48.11 36.73 -9.93
C LYS A 568 49.48 36.52 -10.56
N ILE A 569 50.37 35.89 -9.79
CA ILE A 569 51.62 35.33 -10.31
C ILE A 569 51.39 33.85 -10.58
N PHE A 570 51.49 33.46 -11.85
CA PHE A 570 51.48 32.08 -12.29
C PHE A 570 52.90 31.55 -12.25
N GLY A 571 53.11 30.35 -11.73
CA GLY A 571 54.43 29.71 -11.72
C GLY A 571 54.29 28.24 -11.43
N ARG A 572 55.38 27.48 -11.62
CA ARG A 572 55.55 26.02 -11.43
C ARG A 572 56.39 25.39 -12.54
N ASN A 573 56.85 26.18 -13.50
CA ASN A 573 57.84 25.68 -14.45
C ASN A 573 59.14 25.39 -13.69
N THR A 574 59.45 24.11 -13.53
CA THR A 574 60.65 23.61 -12.83
C THR A 574 61.75 23.21 -13.80
N ASP A 575 61.41 23.03 -15.08
CA ASP A 575 62.32 22.62 -16.13
C ASP A 575 61.88 23.20 -17.48
N LYS A 576 62.62 22.84 -18.54
CA LYS A 576 62.39 23.35 -19.90
C LYS A 576 61.38 22.55 -20.74
N ASN A 577 61.10 21.31 -20.35
CA ASN A 577 60.38 20.31 -21.14
C ASN A 577 58.92 20.18 -20.72
N THR A 578 58.64 20.27 -19.42
CA THR A 578 57.32 20.04 -18.83
C THR A 578 56.36 21.16 -19.23
N ILE A 579 55.22 20.79 -19.81
CA ILE A 579 54.14 21.72 -20.10
C ILE A 579 53.37 21.94 -18.80
N VAL A 580 53.35 23.18 -18.33
CA VAL A 580 52.60 23.55 -17.14
C VAL A 580 51.38 24.36 -17.56
N GLN A 581 50.20 23.81 -17.27
CA GLN A 581 48.93 24.47 -17.55
C GLN A 581 48.38 25.13 -16.30
N HIS A 582 48.05 26.41 -16.42
CA HIS A 582 47.48 27.23 -15.37
C HIS A 582 46.04 27.61 -15.70
N VAL A 583 45.10 27.27 -14.81
CA VAL A 583 43.70 27.65 -14.94
C VAL A 583 43.55 29.14 -14.63
N VAL A 584 42.81 29.84 -15.48
CA VAL A 584 42.40 31.24 -15.30
C VAL A 584 40.96 31.21 -14.75
N ARG A 585 40.77 31.64 -13.50
CA ARG A 585 39.49 31.67 -12.77
C ARG A 585 38.87 33.06 -12.89
N SER A 586 37.56 33.16 -13.15
CA SER A 586 36.81 34.41 -13.47
C SER A 586 36.71 34.69 -14.98
N PRO A 587 35.65 35.34 -15.51
CA PRO A 587 35.59 35.70 -16.92
C PRO A 587 36.77 36.61 -17.29
N ALA A 588 37.77 36.00 -17.93
CA ALA A 588 38.93 36.66 -18.51
C ALA A 588 38.66 36.85 -20.01
N ARG A 589 37.79 37.81 -20.34
CA ARG A 589 37.47 38.14 -21.74
C ARG A 589 38.61 38.93 -22.35
N ALA A 590 39.20 38.41 -23.42
CA ALA A 590 40.33 39.03 -24.08
C ALA A 590 40.41 38.62 -25.54
N ARG A 591 40.91 39.53 -26.38
CA ARG A 591 41.46 39.22 -27.70
C ARG A 591 42.98 39.19 -27.66
N PHE A 592 43.57 40.08 -26.88
CA PHE A 592 45.01 40.19 -26.71
C PHE A 592 45.42 39.74 -25.32
N ILE A 593 46.52 38.98 -25.24
CA ILE A 593 47.11 38.56 -23.97
C ILE A 593 48.60 38.87 -23.96
N ARG A 594 49.10 39.38 -22.84
CA ARG A 594 50.51 39.59 -22.57
C ARG A 594 50.97 38.72 -21.40
N LEU A 595 52.07 38.01 -21.59
CA LEU A 595 52.75 37.24 -20.55
C LEU A 595 54.02 37.98 -20.14
N TYR A 596 54.06 38.40 -18.88
CA TYR A 596 55.19 39.14 -18.29
C TYR A 596 56.03 38.20 -17.43
N PRO A 597 57.26 37.81 -17.83
CA PRO A 597 58.15 37.02 -16.99
C PRO A 597 58.46 37.73 -15.67
N VAL A 598 58.33 37.02 -14.55
CA VAL A 598 58.65 37.51 -13.20
C VAL A 598 59.92 36.87 -12.67
N THR A 599 60.01 35.54 -12.76
CA THR A 599 61.23 34.79 -12.41
C THR A 599 61.54 33.76 -13.49
N TYR A 600 62.82 33.40 -13.66
CA TYR A 600 63.30 32.50 -14.72
C TYR A 600 64.56 31.74 -14.26
N SER A 601 65.00 30.76 -15.05
CA SER A 601 66.19 29.95 -14.72
C SER A 601 67.50 30.69 -14.96
N ASN A 602 67.86 30.94 -16.23
CA ASN A 602 69.03 31.71 -16.63
C ASN A 602 68.64 32.96 -17.44
N TYR A 603 67.63 32.81 -18.30
CA TYR A 603 67.17 33.84 -19.22
C TYR A 603 65.63 33.79 -19.32
N PRO A 604 64.91 34.92 -19.38
CA PRO A 604 63.45 34.95 -19.57
C PRO A 604 63.06 34.45 -20.97
N CYS A 605 62.91 33.13 -21.10
CA CYS A 605 62.47 32.49 -22.33
C CYS A 605 61.26 31.60 -22.12
N MET A 606 60.29 31.60 -23.03
CA MET A 606 59.10 30.78 -22.92
C MET A 606 58.48 30.39 -24.27
N ARG A 607 57.69 29.32 -24.22
CA ARG A 607 56.75 28.86 -25.23
C ARG A 607 55.37 28.74 -24.60
N VAL A 608 54.30 29.07 -25.35
CA VAL A 608 52.96 29.25 -24.78
C VAL A 608 51.85 28.72 -25.67
N GLU A 609 50.76 28.27 -25.04
CA GLU A 609 49.45 28.00 -25.66
C GLU A 609 48.34 28.60 -24.79
N ILE A 610 47.29 29.13 -25.42
CA ILE A 610 46.16 29.73 -24.73
C ILE A 610 44.93 28.84 -24.93
N PHE A 611 44.19 28.59 -23.85
CA PHE A 611 42.96 27.83 -23.91
C PHE A 611 41.78 28.76 -23.65
N VAL A 612 40.75 28.59 -24.45
CA VAL A 612 39.56 29.44 -24.50
C VAL A 612 38.29 28.60 -24.41
N ARG A 613 37.20 29.25 -23.98
CA ARG A 613 35.83 28.76 -24.18
C ARG A 613 35.23 29.56 -25.32
N THR A 614 34.74 28.89 -26.36
CA THR A 614 33.91 29.53 -27.38
C THR A 614 32.59 29.95 -26.73
N GLU A 615 32.22 31.23 -26.90
CA GLU A 615 30.97 31.78 -26.37
C GLU A 615 29.76 31.32 -27.21
#